data_AF-A0A235IRP4-F1
#
_entry.id   AF-A0A235IRP4-F1
#
_cell.length_a   1.000
_cell.length_b   1.000
_cell.length_c   1.000
_cell.angle_alpha   90.00
_cell.angle_beta   90.00
_cell.angle_gamma   90.00
#
_symmetry.space_group_name_H-M   'P 1'
#
loop_
_entity.id
_entity.type
_entity.pdbx_description
1 polymer ?
#
loop_
_entity_poly.entity_id
_entity_poly.type
_entity_poly.pdbx_seq_one_letter_code
_entity_poly.pdbx_strand_id
1 'polypeptide(L)'
;MGKTLNECAAKYRGFCKKYKPKAKTEKRYFWGNQFLPKVIKGKGKKASPGQMQLPWDTWEASNPEIVDVAEKFIFANCYNPQVAGMIFRNHNQ
;
A
#
# COMPACT_ATOMS: atom_id res chain seq x y z
N MET A 1 -21.20 43.06 -19.00
CA MET A 1 -20.98 42.73 -20.43
C MET A 1 -21.23 43.98 -21.29
N GLY A 2 -20.82 44.01 -22.56
CA GLY A 2 -21.03 45.16 -23.46
C GLY A 2 -22.51 45.30 -23.88
N LYS A 3 -22.93 46.50 -24.31
CA LYS A 3 -24.31 46.75 -24.76
C LYS A 3 -24.51 46.34 -26.23
N THR A 4 -23.43 46.26 -27.00
CA THR A 4 -23.43 45.72 -28.37
C THR A 4 -22.58 44.45 -28.47
N LEU A 5 -22.80 43.67 -29.52
CA LEU A 5 -22.03 42.46 -29.82
C LEU A 5 -20.52 42.76 -29.93
N ASN A 6 -20.16 43.84 -30.60
CA ASN A 6 -18.76 44.25 -30.77
C ASN A 6 -18.10 44.64 -29.45
N GLU A 7 -18.80 45.39 -28.58
CA GLU A 7 -18.30 45.69 -27.24
C GLU A 7 -18.14 44.44 -26.38
N CYS A 8 -19.09 43.49 -26.48
CA CYS A 8 -19.04 42.24 -25.74
C CYS A 8 -17.81 41.43 -26.15
N ALA A 9 -17.59 41.27 -27.46
CA ALA A 9 -16.42 40.57 -28.01
C ALA A 9 -15.10 41.23 -27.61
N ALA A 10 -15.03 42.57 -27.65
CA ALA A 10 -13.83 43.31 -27.24
C ALA A 10 -13.49 43.09 -25.76
N LYS A 11 -14.49 43.17 -24.87
CA LYS A 11 -14.32 42.91 -23.44
C LYS A 11 -13.91 41.45 -23.17
N TYR A 12 -14.50 40.50 -23.89
CA TYR A 12 -14.16 39.08 -23.76
C TYR A 12 -12.72 38.79 -24.20
N ARG A 13 -12.26 39.34 -25.34
CA ARG A 13 -10.85 39.23 -25.75
C ARG A 13 -9.90 39.79 -24.70
N GLY A 14 -10.26 40.92 -24.07
CA GLY A 14 -9.51 41.49 -22.96
C GLY A 14 -9.44 40.59 -21.73
N PHE A 15 -10.54 39.89 -21.41
CA PHE A 15 -10.57 38.88 -20.36
C PHE A 15 -9.65 37.69 -20.68
N CYS A 16 -9.71 37.14 -21.90
CA CYS A 16 -8.87 36.01 -22.32
C CYS A 16 -7.38 36.33 -22.20
N LYS A 17 -6.96 37.56 -22.52
CA LYS A 17 -5.56 38.00 -22.37
C LYS A 17 -5.11 38.09 -20.90
N LYS A 18 -6.02 38.40 -19.98
CA LYS A 18 -5.73 38.58 -18.55
C LYS A 18 -5.91 37.29 -17.74
N TYR A 19 -6.76 36.39 -18.21
CA TYR A 19 -7.07 35.16 -17.50
C TYR A 19 -5.84 34.26 -17.45
N LYS A 20 -5.37 34.01 -16.22
CA LYS A 20 -4.37 32.98 -15.93
C LYS A 20 -5.05 31.92 -15.06
N PRO A 21 -5.16 30.66 -15.53
CA PRO A 21 -5.67 29.57 -14.69
C PRO A 21 -4.81 29.46 -13.44
N LYS A 22 -5.42 29.50 -12.26
CA LYS A 22 -4.70 29.14 -11.04
C LYS A 22 -4.46 27.63 -11.08
N ALA A 23 -3.20 27.22 -10.88
CA ALA A 23 -2.88 25.82 -10.70
C ALA A 23 -3.71 25.26 -9.53
N LYS A 24 -4.29 24.09 -9.72
CA LYS A 24 -5.04 23.40 -8.67
C LYS A 24 -4.05 23.10 -7.54
N THR A 25 -4.41 23.47 -6.32
CA THR A 25 -3.61 23.07 -5.15
C THR A 25 -3.63 21.56 -5.05
N GLU A 26 -2.45 20.95 -5.10
CA GLU A 26 -2.30 19.52 -4.88
C GLU A 26 -2.61 19.22 -3.41
N LYS A 27 -3.62 18.38 -3.17
CA LYS A 27 -3.83 17.79 -1.85
C LYS A 27 -2.76 16.72 -1.64
N ARG A 28 -1.75 17.04 -0.83
CA ARG A 28 -0.79 16.05 -0.35
C ARG A 28 -1.42 15.30 0.80
N TYR A 29 -1.54 13.98 0.66
CA TYR A 29 -2.00 13.11 1.73
C TYR A 29 -0.79 12.44 2.37
N PHE A 30 -0.58 12.67 3.67
CA PHE A 30 0.59 12.21 4.40
C PHE A 30 0.44 10.77 4.93
N TRP A 31 -0.33 9.91 4.24
CA TRP A 31 -0.58 8.52 4.67
C TRP A 31 0.72 7.77 4.95
N GLY A 32 1.69 7.86 4.05
CA GLY A 32 3.00 7.22 4.22
C GLY A 32 3.69 7.63 5.52
N ASN A 33 3.85 8.94 5.74
CA ASN A 33 4.61 9.44 6.89
C ASN A 33 3.83 9.39 8.22
N GLN A 34 2.50 9.45 8.19
CA GLN A 34 1.67 9.44 9.41
C GLN A 34 1.22 8.05 9.85
N PHE A 35 0.98 7.13 8.90
CA PHE A 35 0.38 5.83 9.18
C PHE A 35 1.41 4.71 9.26
N LEU A 36 2.38 4.67 8.33
CA LEU A 36 3.36 3.58 8.28
C LEU A 36 4.17 3.42 9.58
N PRO A 37 4.63 4.49 10.28
CA PRO A 37 5.35 4.33 11.54
C PRO A 37 4.52 3.67 12.65
N LYS A 38 3.19 3.73 12.57
CA LYS A 38 2.26 3.11 13.54
C LYS A 38 1.99 1.64 13.24
N VAL A 39 2.07 1.24 11.96
CA VAL A 39 1.87 -0.15 11.52
C VAL A 39 3.16 -0.97 11.64
N ILE A 40 4.31 -0.37 11.31
CA ILE A 40 5.61 -1.07 11.30
C ILE A 40 6.14 -1.31 12.73
N LYS A 41 5.64 -0.57 13.73
CA LYS A 41 5.88 -0.88 15.16
C LYS A 41 5.07 -2.13 15.54
N GLY A 42 5.53 -3.29 15.07
CA GLY A 42 5.02 -4.60 15.41
C GLY A 42 5.09 -4.82 16.92
N LYS A 43 3.98 -4.60 17.60
CA LYS A 43 3.73 -5.31 18.86
C LYS A 43 3.39 -6.75 18.44
N GLY A 44 4.11 -7.72 18.99
CA GLY A 44 3.84 -9.14 18.80
C GLY A 44 2.34 -9.42 18.95
N LYS A 45 1.83 -10.33 18.13
CA LYS A 45 0.41 -10.65 17.95
C LYS A 45 -0.28 -10.88 19.31
N LYS A 46 -0.78 -9.82 19.95
CA LYS A 46 -1.78 -9.96 21.01
C LYS A 46 -3.10 -10.10 20.29
N ALA A 47 -3.71 -11.28 20.39
CA ALA A 47 -5.07 -11.47 19.93
C ALA A 47 -5.94 -10.39 20.59
N SER A 48 -6.61 -9.58 19.78
CA SER A 48 -7.56 -8.59 20.30
C SER A 48 -8.68 -9.33 21.02
N PRO A 49 -9.14 -8.85 22.19
CA PRO A 49 -10.25 -9.48 22.90
C PRO A 49 -11.47 -9.59 21.95
N GLY A 50 -11.92 -10.82 21.67
CA GLY A 50 -13.05 -11.11 20.78
C GLY A 50 -12.70 -11.58 19.37
N GLN A 51 -11.42 -11.66 18.98
CA GLN A 51 -11.05 -12.29 17.71
C GLN A 51 -11.17 -13.82 17.84
N MET A 52 -12.10 -14.42 17.09
CA MET A 52 -12.21 -15.87 16.98
C MET A 52 -10.99 -16.43 16.25
N GLN A 53 -10.45 -17.55 16.75
CA GLN A 53 -9.42 -18.29 16.02
C GLN A 53 -10.00 -18.87 14.73
N LEU A 54 -9.20 -18.84 13.67
CA LEU A 54 -9.57 -19.43 12.40
C LEU A 54 -9.52 -20.95 12.52
N PRO A 55 -10.37 -21.70 11.80
CA PRO A 55 -10.37 -23.16 11.85
C PRO A 55 -9.03 -23.82 11.48
N TRP A 56 -8.16 -23.09 10.78
CA TRP A 56 -6.82 -23.53 10.39
C TRP A 56 -5.71 -22.97 11.28
N ASP A 57 -6.02 -22.25 12.36
CA ASP A 57 -5.00 -21.82 13.33
C ASP A 57 -4.37 -23.02 14.06
N THR A 58 -5.09 -24.15 14.13
CA THR A 58 -4.59 -25.45 14.63
C THR A 58 -4.22 -26.41 13.50
N TRP A 59 -4.14 -25.95 12.25
CA TRP A 59 -3.72 -26.81 11.15
C TRP A 59 -2.27 -27.24 11.39
N GLU A 60 -2.05 -28.53 11.61
CA GLU A 60 -0.70 -29.06 11.78
C GLU A 60 0.08 -28.97 10.47
N ALA A 61 1.05 -28.07 10.43
CA ALA A 61 2.00 -27.93 9.32
C ALA A 61 2.93 -29.15 9.14
N SER A 62 2.80 -30.17 9.98
CA SER A 62 3.66 -31.35 10.03
C SER A 62 3.41 -32.38 8.92
N ASN A 63 2.57 -32.08 7.92
CA ASN A 63 2.45 -32.95 6.76
C ASN A 63 3.77 -32.85 5.93
N PRO A 64 4.55 -33.94 5.82
CA PRO A 64 5.86 -33.91 5.17
C PRO A 64 5.80 -33.52 3.70
N GLU A 65 4.69 -33.82 3.01
CA GLU A 65 4.48 -33.43 1.61
C GLU A 65 4.34 -31.90 1.46
N ILE A 66 3.61 -31.27 2.38
CA ILE A 66 3.43 -29.81 2.39
C ILE A 66 4.76 -29.12 2.68
N VAL A 67 5.56 -29.66 3.62
CA VAL A 67 6.87 -29.12 3.97
C VAL A 67 7.84 -29.20 2.77
N ASP A 68 7.89 -30.33 2.07
CA ASP A 68 8.75 -30.54 0.89
C ASP A 68 8.37 -29.60 -0.28
N VAL A 69 7.06 -29.43 -0.54
CA VAL A 69 6.59 -28.49 -1.58
C VAL A 69 6.88 -27.03 -1.19
N ALA A 70 6.64 -26.67 0.07
CA ALA A 70 6.90 -25.32 0.58
C ALA A 70 8.39 -24.98 0.49
N GLU A 71 9.28 -25.92 0.83
CA GLU A 71 10.73 -25.76 0.72
C GLU A 71 11.13 -25.41 -0.73
N LYS A 72 10.69 -26.21 -1.70
CA LYS A 72 10.97 -25.97 -3.14
C LYS A 72 10.47 -24.60 -3.58
N PHE A 73 9.24 -24.24 -3.19
CA PHE A 73 8.66 -22.96 -3.56
C PHE A 73 9.45 -21.77 -2.98
N ILE A 74 9.83 -21.86 -1.70
CA ILE A 74 10.60 -20.80 -1.03
C ILE A 74 11.95 -20.63 -1.72
N PHE A 75 12.70 -21.71 -1.92
CA PHE A 75 14.03 -21.61 -2.53
C PHE A 75 14.00 -21.17 -4.00
N ALA A 76 12.97 -21.53 -4.75
CA ALA A 76 12.79 -21.07 -6.13
C ALA A 76 12.49 -19.56 -6.23
N ASN A 77 11.86 -18.97 -5.22
CA ASN A 77 11.38 -17.58 -5.27
C ASN A 77 12.10 -16.62 -4.31
N CYS A 78 12.97 -17.11 -3.44
CA CYS A 78 13.65 -16.27 -2.46
C CYS A 78 14.71 -15.37 -3.11
N TYR A 79 14.86 -14.17 -2.56
CA TYR A 79 15.89 -13.22 -2.98
C TYR A 79 17.31 -13.67 -2.57
N ASN A 80 17.44 -14.34 -1.42
CA ASN A 80 18.72 -14.87 -0.92
C ASN A 80 18.52 -16.29 -0.33
N PRO A 81 19.03 -17.34 -1.00
CA PRO A 81 18.87 -18.73 -0.56
C PRO A 81 19.50 -19.04 0.80
N GLN A 82 20.62 -18.41 1.15
CA GLN A 82 21.30 -18.67 2.42
C GLN A 82 20.47 -18.19 3.61
N VAL A 83 19.83 -17.02 3.47
CA VAL A 83 18.93 -16.47 4.49
C VAL A 83 17.65 -17.29 4.60
N ALA A 84 17.07 -17.68 3.47
CA ALA A 84 15.89 -18.54 3.45
C ALA A 84 16.13 -19.89 4.15
N GLY A 85 17.28 -20.52 3.92
CA GLY A 85 17.65 -21.78 4.56
C GLY A 85 17.86 -21.65 6.08
N MET A 86 18.42 -20.54 6.56
CA MET A 86 18.53 -20.30 8.01
C MET A 86 17.16 -20.17 8.67
N ILE A 87 16.24 -19.43 8.06
CA ILE A 87 14.88 -19.24 8.58
C ILE A 87 14.14 -20.59 8.61
N PHE A 88 14.22 -21.37 7.53
CA PHE A 88 13.54 -22.66 7.43
C PHE A 88 13.99 -23.67 8.50
N ARG A 89 15.31 -23.77 8.75
CA ARG A 89 15.86 -24.65 9.79
C ARG A 89 15.43 -24.26 11.21
N ASN A 90 15.32 -22.97 11.49
CA ASN A 90 14.89 -22.48 12.80
C ASN A 90 13.39 -22.68 13.08
N HIS A 91 12.59 -22.97 12.05
CA HIS A 91 11.14 -23.20 12.18
C HIS A 91 10.74 -24.68 12.19
N ASN A 92 11.64 -25.59 11.78
CA ASN A 92 11.42 -27.05 11.77
C ASN A 92 11.99 -27.76 13.02
N GLN A 93 12.28 -27.01 14.10
CA GLN A 93 12.81 -27.51 15.37
C GLN A 93 11.82 -27.17 16.49
#